data_AF-A0A2N0W2K2-F1
#
_entry.id   AF-A0A2N0W2K2-F1
#
_cell.length_a   1.000
_cell.length_b   1.000
_cell.length_c   1.000
_cell.angle_alpha   90.00
_cell.angle_beta   90.00
_cell.angle_gamma   90.00
#
_symmetry.space_group_name_H-M   'P 1'
#
loop_
_entity.id
_entity.type
_entity.pdbx_description
1 polymer ?
#
loop_
_entity_poly.entity_id
_entity_poly.type
_entity_poly.pdbx_seq_one_letter_code
_entity_poly.pdbx_strand_id
1 'polypeptide(L)'
;MHHLRRGNRLPNQIRPPPIGVAKVAKFYGAPVIALAGNIGTGTEELHEFGIDKIFSIVPGADNIENLLKNGPKNVERTCENIARLIRAISYS
;
A
#
# COMPACT_ATOMS: atom_id res chain seq x y z
N MET A 1 1.33 -24.14 20.40
CA MET A 1 0.57 -24.58 19.22
C MET A 1 -0.19 -23.40 18.62
N HIS A 2 0.41 -22.62 17.73
CA HIS A 2 -0.29 -21.59 16.95
C HIS A 2 -0.19 -21.94 15.47
N HIS A 3 -0.90 -22.99 15.08
CA HIS A 3 -1.20 -23.29 13.68
C HIS A 3 -2.46 -22.50 13.29
N LEU A 4 -2.27 -21.24 12.92
CA LEU A 4 -3.31 -20.52 12.18
C LEU A 4 -3.35 -21.08 10.76
N ARG A 5 -4.49 -21.69 10.46
CA ARG A 5 -4.81 -22.44 9.26
C ARG A 5 -4.53 -21.62 8.01
N ARG A 6 -3.44 -21.97 7.30
CA ARG A 6 -3.37 -21.81 5.85
C ARG A 6 -4.55 -22.60 5.27
N GLY A 7 -5.59 -21.95 4.77
CA GLY A 7 -6.55 -22.59 3.87
C GLY A 7 -8.05 -22.36 4.04
N ASN A 8 -8.57 -21.76 5.12
CA ASN A 8 -10.02 -21.59 5.28
C ASN A 8 -10.44 -20.12 5.43
N ARG A 9 -10.81 -19.47 4.31
CA ARG A 9 -11.71 -18.31 4.35
C ARG A 9 -12.97 -18.64 3.57
N LEU A 10 -14.10 -18.26 4.15
CA LEU A 10 -15.44 -18.44 3.57
C LEU A 10 -15.55 -17.65 2.25
N PRO A 11 -16.28 -18.16 1.24
CA PRO A 11 -16.37 -17.58 -0.10
C PRO A 11 -16.93 -16.14 -0.16
N ASN A 12 -17.51 -15.63 0.94
CA ASN A 12 -18.21 -14.34 0.97
C ASN A 12 -17.44 -13.22 1.70
N GLN A 13 -16.18 -13.42 2.07
CA GLN A 13 -15.34 -12.35 2.63
C GLN A 13 -14.65 -11.56 1.51
N ILE A 14 -15.18 -10.36 1.22
CA ILE A 14 -14.54 -9.38 0.34
C ILE A 14 -13.15 -9.08 0.91
N ARG A 15 -12.10 -9.34 0.12
CA ARG A 15 -10.74 -8.97 0.52
C ARG A 15 -10.64 -7.45 0.55
N PRO A 16 -9.94 -6.86 1.52
CA PRO A 16 -9.59 -5.45 1.49
C PRO A 16 -9.08 -5.09 0.08
N PRO A 17 -9.54 -3.99 -0.53
CA PRO A 17 -9.19 -3.61 -1.90
C PRO A 17 -7.68 -3.70 -2.24
N PRO A 18 -6.74 -3.34 -1.34
CA PRO A 18 -5.30 -3.46 -1.60
C PRO A 18 -4.84 -4.90 -1.86
N ILE A 19 -5.44 -5.91 -1.22
CA ILE A 19 -5.06 -7.32 -1.35
C ILE A 19 -5.53 -7.89 -2.70
N GLY A 20 -6.69 -7.44 -3.19
CA GLY A 20 -7.20 -7.86 -4.50
C GLY A 20 -6.25 -7.41 -5.62
N VAL A 21 -5.85 -6.14 -5.59
CA VAL A 21 -4.90 -5.55 -6.54
C VAL A 21 -3.55 -6.27 -6.47
N ALA A 22 -3.02 -6.49 -5.27
CA ALA A 22 -1.74 -7.16 -5.06
C ALA A 22 -1.68 -8.56 -5.68
N LYS A 23 -2.75 -9.34 -5.56
CA LYS A 23 -2.83 -10.68 -6.15
C LYS A 23 -2.80 -10.65 -7.68
N VAL A 24 -3.52 -9.71 -8.30
CA VAL A 24 -3.54 -9.58 -9.76
C VAL A 24 -2.19 -9.12 -10.27
N ALA A 25 -1.58 -8.10 -9.66
CA ALA A 25 -0.26 -7.60 -10.06
C ALA A 25 0.83 -8.68 -9.96
N LYS A 26 0.81 -9.49 -8.90
CA LYS A 26 1.71 -10.64 -8.74
C LYS A 26 1.63 -11.65 -9.88
N PHE A 27 0.44 -11.90 -10.42
CA PHE A 27 0.27 -12.78 -11.58
C PHE A 27 1.04 -12.28 -12.81
N TYR A 28 1.17 -10.96 -12.95
CA TYR A 28 1.92 -10.30 -14.03
C TYR A 28 3.38 -9.97 -13.66
N GLY A 29 3.86 -10.35 -12.47
CA GLY A 29 5.19 -9.99 -11.99
C GLY A 29 5.40 -8.48 -11.76
N ALA A 30 4.32 -7.71 -11.64
CA ALA A 30 4.40 -6.27 -11.45
C ALA A 30 4.54 -5.92 -9.95
N PRO A 31 5.46 -5.00 -9.58
CA PRO A 31 5.59 -4.54 -8.21
C PRO A 31 4.38 -3.70 -7.78
N VAL A 32 4.01 -3.78 -6.50
CA VAL A 32 2.86 -3.09 -5.91
C VAL A 32 3.30 -2.19 -4.78
N ILE A 33 2.98 -0.91 -4.93
CA ILE A 33 3.22 0.12 -3.93
C ILE A 33 1.87 0.63 -3.41
N ALA A 34 1.64 0.50 -2.10
CA ALA A 34 0.45 1.03 -1.45
C ALA A 34 0.71 2.44 -0.88
N LEU A 35 -0.25 3.35 -1.09
CA LEU A 35 -0.26 4.68 -0.50
C LEU A 35 -1.37 4.79 0.53
N ALA A 36 -1.04 5.23 1.75
CA ALA A 36 -1.98 5.30 2.86
C ALA A 36 -1.95 6.67 3.55
N GLY A 37 -3.12 7.14 4.01
CA GLY A 37 -3.22 8.33 4.87
C GLY A 37 -2.73 8.08 6.30
N ASN A 38 -2.67 6.82 6.73
CA ASN A 38 -2.11 6.42 8.00
C ASN A 38 -1.55 4.99 7.88
N ILE A 39 -0.42 4.71 8.52
CA ILE A 39 0.18 3.38 8.59
C ILE A 39 0.11 2.94 10.05
N GLY A 40 -0.79 2.00 10.32
CA GLY A 40 -0.97 1.42 11.65
C GLY A 40 -0.18 0.14 11.85
N THR A 41 -0.29 -0.42 13.06
CA THR A 41 0.23 -1.74 13.40
C THR A 41 -0.44 -2.83 12.56
N GLY A 42 0.31 -3.86 12.17
CA GLY A 42 -0.20 -4.99 11.38
C GLY A 42 -0.19 -4.73 9.87
N THR A 43 0.32 -3.58 9.42
CA THR A 43 0.54 -3.34 7.98
C THR A 43 1.69 -4.18 7.43
N GLU A 44 2.54 -4.72 8.30
CA GLU A 44 3.61 -5.65 7.95
C GLU A 44 3.07 -6.94 7.30
N GLU A 45 1.90 -7.42 7.76
CA GLU A 45 1.23 -8.61 7.19
C GLU A 45 0.84 -8.40 5.72
N LEU A 46 0.68 -7.15 5.27
CA LEU A 46 0.34 -6.83 3.88
C LEU A 46 1.44 -7.23 2.90
N HIS A 47 2.68 -7.33 3.36
CA HIS A 47 3.79 -7.85 2.55
C HIS A 47 3.57 -9.32 2.17
N GLU A 48 3.02 -10.13 3.08
CA GLU A 48 2.68 -11.53 2.79
C GLU A 48 1.61 -11.64 1.69
N PHE A 49 0.73 -10.64 1.59
CA PHE A 49 -0.32 -10.57 0.57
C PHE A 49 0.15 -9.99 -0.78
N GLY A 50 1.41 -9.55 -0.89
CA GLY A 50 2.00 -9.08 -2.14
C GLY A 50 2.00 -7.59 -2.36
N ILE A 51 1.91 -6.81 -1.29
CA ILE A 51 2.25 -5.40 -1.33
C ILE A 51 3.76 -5.28 -1.06
N ASP A 52 4.54 -4.81 -2.03
CA ASP A 52 6.00 -4.78 -1.93
C ASP A 52 6.48 -3.65 -1.01
N LYS A 53 5.82 -2.50 -1.09
CA LYS A 53 6.15 -1.28 -0.33
C LYS A 53 4.88 -0.54 0.08
N ILE A 54 4.96 0.15 1.22
CA ILE A 54 3.86 0.95 1.77
C ILE A 54 4.43 2.33 2.13
N PHE A 55 3.76 3.40 1.67
CA PHE A 55 4.15 4.78 1.97
C PHE A 55 2.99 5.56 2.58
N SER A 56 3.30 6.38 3.56
CA SER A 56 2.36 7.39 4.04
C SER A 56 2.33 8.56 3.06
N ILE A 57 1.14 9.08 2.77
CA ILE A 57 0.99 10.34 2.00
C ILE A 57 1.07 11.57 2.90
N VAL A 58 0.88 11.39 4.22
CA VAL A 58 0.82 12.49 5.17
C VAL A 58 2.21 13.14 5.33
N PRO A 59 2.35 14.45 5.09
CA PRO A 59 3.64 15.15 5.13
C PRO A 59 4.21 15.35 6.54
N GLY A 60 3.37 15.24 7.56
CA GLY A 60 3.70 15.53 8.94
C GLY A 60 2.42 15.66 9.78
N ALA A 61 2.58 15.97 11.07
CA ALA A 61 1.45 16.19 11.95
C ALA A 61 0.64 17.43 11.53
N ASP A 62 -0.67 17.26 11.39
CA ASP A 62 -1.65 18.31 11.09
C ASP A 62 -3.03 17.84 11.58
N ASN A 63 -4.03 18.71 11.58
CA ASN A 63 -5.41 18.32 11.89
C ASN A 63 -6.04 17.52 10.73
N ILE A 64 -7.01 16.68 11.08
CA ILE A 64 -7.65 15.77 10.12
C ILE A 64 -8.32 16.50 8.95
N GLU A 65 -8.90 17.68 9.19
CA GLU A 65 -9.61 18.46 8.17
C GLU A 65 -8.64 18.96 7.09
N ASN A 66 -7.48 19.48 7.50
CA ASN A 66 -6.39 19.86 6.60
C ASN A 66 -5.82 18.66 5.86
N LEU A 67 -5.62 17.52 6.54
CA LEU A 67 -5.09 16.30 5.91
C LEU A 67 -6.04 15.76 4.83
N LEU A 68 -7.35 15.78 5.08
CA LEU A 68 -8.36 15.36 4.11
C LEU A 68 -8.44 16.36 2.95
N LYS A 69 -8.49 17.66 3.24
CA LYS A 69 -8.51 18.73 2.23
C LYS A 69 -7.31 18.66 1.29
N ASN A 70 -6.12 18.39 1.83
CA ASN A 70 -4.88 18.29 1.06
C ASN A 70 -4.57 16.88 0.56
N GLY A 71 -5.46 15.90 0.80
CA GLY A 71 -5.27 14.49 0.43
C GLY A 71 -4.84 14.29 -1.02
N PRO A 72 -5.54 14.85 -2.02
CA PRO A 72 -5.15 14.73 -3.43
C PRO A 72 -3.73 15.23 -3.72
N LYS A 73 -3.37 16.41 -3.19
CA LYS A 73 -2.03 17.00 -3.36
C LYS A 73 -0.95 16.16 -2.67
N ASN A 74 -1.27 15.58 -1.52
CA ASN A 74 -0.37 14.70 -0.78
C ASN A 74 -0.09 13.40 -1.55
N VAL A 75 -1.14 12.80 -2.16
CA VAL A 75 -0.99 11.63 -3.04
C VAL A 75 -0.10 11.97 -4.24
N GLU A 76 -0.39 13.07 -4.94
CA GLU A 76 0.37 13.53 -6.12
C GLU A 76 1.86 13.68 -5.81
N ARG A 77 2.19 14.40 -4.74
CA ARG A 77 3.57 14.61 -4.29
C ARG A 77 4.28 13.29 -3.97
N THR A 78 3.61 12.37 -3.26
CA THR A 78 4.21 11.07 -2.92
C THR A 78 4.43 10.22 -4.18
N CYS A 79 3.48 10.20 -5.11
CA CYS A 79 3.63 9.54 -6.41
C CYS A 79 4.79 10.13 -7.23
N GLU A 80 4.90 11.46 -7.30
CA GLU A 80 5.98 12.14 -8.02
C GLU A 80 7.35 11.73 -7.47
N ASN A 81 7.51 11.70 -6.15
CA ASN A 81 8.77 11.30 -5.52
C ASN A 81 9.12 9.84 -5.81
N ILE A 82 8.15 8.94 -5.75
CA ILE A 82 8.35 7.52 -6.10
C ILE A 82 8.75 7.39 -7.57
N ALA A 83 8.06 8.09 -8.48
CA ALA A 83 8.37 8.08 -9.90
C ALA A 83 9.78 8.63 -10.20
N ARG A 84 10.18 9.73 -9.52
CA ARG A 84 11.53 10.28 -9.61
C ARG A 84 12.59 9.29 -9.15
N LEU A 85 12.34 8.57 -8.06
CA LEU A 85 13.24 7.53 -7.56
C LEU A 85 13.37 6.39 -8.57
N ILE A 86 12.25 5.85 -9.07
CA ILE A 86 12.25 4.80 -10.10
C ILE A 86 13.05 5.27 -11.32
N ARG A 87 12.79 6.50 -11.78
CA ARG A 87 13.52 7.09 -12.91
C ARG A 87 15.03 7.17 -12.63
N ALA A 88 15.44 7.61 -11.43
CA ALA A 88 16.85 7.75 -11.09
C ALA A 88 17.60 6.42 -11.10
N ILE A 89 16.95 5.32 -10.70
CA ILE A 89 17.58 3.99 -10.66
C ILE A 89 17.47 3.20 -11.97
N SER A 90 16.52 3.51 -12.85
CA SER A 90 16.34 2.80 -14.13
C SER A 90 17.36 3.15 -15.22
N TYR A 91 18.14 4.24 -15.06
CA TYR A 91 19.18 4.66 -16.01
C TYR A 91 20.61 4.37 -15.51
N SER A 92 20.77 3.57 -14.46
CA SER A 92 22.08 3.13 -13.94
C SER A 92 22.47 1.75 -14.46
#